data_AF-A0A2H6KEV2-F1
#
_entry.id   AF-A0A2H6KEV2-F1
#
_cell.length_a   1.000
_cell.length_b   1.000
_cell.length_c   1.000
_cell.angle_alpha   90.00
_cell.angle_beta   90.00
_cell.angle_gamma   90.00
#
_symmetry.space_group_name_H-M   'P 1'
#
loop_
_entity.id
_entity.type
_entity.pdbx_description
1 polymer ?
#
loop_
_entity_poly.entity_id
_entity_poly.type
_entity_poly.pdbx_seq_one_letter_code
_entity_poly.pdbx_strand_id
1 'polypeptide(L)'
;MAEFLARAVNDAQNVTKLKNALDNKIDGIRQEAENGFDTPSSIFLGPLYDEMLIAVAGEDMQNAQKWLLAIAFVIKSETLRYQRGLTVPESASEFFDGVIAKILDTLEALEDKPSIVKEDLWRTLKESFEFILIPDVAAVVKCHRRLANRAFKFVLQTASTENTEQLTLRLIRWMCSTRTFDSEKSEDAVYLNQLRMLQSSANDRTSKDASDLMLKNVKTLSKRDLKALPAFINSNMKHLAKEIELGATENLVRPFHLMKATFDACRRSDANVVIDLVPLWKMFEAFFEQMHTYDSQTTQQAFDLLSVVAKWLCPDLVLVNIPYLGGIIARIFDHHVDTLVKHSESIEGLLTVMNELCPDFYLLASENAGRLIETLISKIDRSNLQDAHRLIGIISHVNGESVGHKVENLILRLVEINEIHWADASLTHATLRLIHRHLSRGETTHNNNPI
;
A
#
# COMPACT_ATOMS: atom_id res chain seq x y z
N MET A 1 14.86 4.96 42.86
CA MET A 1 14.78 4.30 41.54
C MET A 1 16.08 4.44 40.75
N ALA A 2 16.68 5.63 40.63
CA ALA A 2 17.99 5.80 39.98
C ALA A 2 19.08 4.87 40.56
N GLU A 3 19.22 4.80 41.88
CA GLU A 3 20.16 3.87 42.52
C GLU A 3 19.88 2.39 42.20
N PHE A 4 18.60 2.02 42.04
CA PHE A 4 18.23 0.66 41.63
C PHE A 4 18.72 0.38 40.21
N LEU A 5 18.49 1.30 39.25
CA LEU A 5 18.99 1.14 37.89
C LEU A 5 20.52 1.08 37.84
N ALA A 6 21.19 1.97 38.58
CA ALA A 6 22.65 1.98 38.67
C ALA A 6 23.20 0.62 39.11
N ARG A 7 22.65 0.07 40.20
CA ARG A 7 23.03 -1.27 40.70
C ARG A 7 22.66 -2.36 39.72
N ALA A 8 21.45 -2.34 39.17
CA ALA A 8 21.00 -3.36 38.23
C ALA A 8 21.92 -3.45 37.01
N VAL A 9 22.30 -2.32 36.41
CA VAL A 9 23.20 -2.28 35.24
C VAL A 9 24.61 -2.76 35.59
N ASN A 10 25.16 -2.28 36.71
CA ASN A 10 26.52 -2.61 37.15
C ASN A 10 26.65 -4.07 37.61
N ASP A 11 25.68 -4.58 38.35
CA ASP A 11 25.72 -5.92 38.96
C ASP A 11 25.30 -7.03 37.97
N ALA A 12 24.54 -6.69 36.92
CA ALA A 12 24.09 -7.68 35.95
C ALA A 12 25.27 -8.26 35.16
N GLN A 13 25.47 -9.58 35.27
CA GLN A 13 26.53 -10.28 34.52
C GLN A 13 26.34 -10.24 33.00
N ASN A 14 25.10 -10.12 32.51
CA ASN A 14 24.78 -10.03 31.10
C ASN A 14 23.41 -9.35 30.86
N VAL A 15 23.14 -9.04 29.59
CA VAL A 15 21.94 -8.37 29.10
C VAL A 15 20.65 -9.14 29.47
N THR A 16 20.68 -10.48 29.44
CA THR A 16 19.51 -11.32 29.79
C THR A 16 19.14 -11.21 31.27
N LYS A 17 20.13 -11.27 32.17
CA LYS A 17 19.89 -11.11 33.61
C LYS A 17 19.37 -9.71 33.93
N LEU A 18 19.94 -8.68 33.29
CA LEU A 18 19.45 -7.31 33.44
C LEU A 18 18.00 -7.21 32.98
N LYS A 19 17.68 -7.72 31.79
CA LYS A 19 16.31 -7.70 31.25
C LYS A 19 15.31 -8.33 32.23
N ASN A 20 15.60 -9.52 32.76
CA ASN A 20 14.72 -10.17 33.73
C ASN A 20 14.53 -9.34 35.01
N ALA A 21 15.60 -8.71 35.51
CA ALA A 21 15.52 -7.83 36.68
C ALA A 21 14.67 -6.58 36.41
N LEU A 22 14.83 -5.97 35.23
CA LEU A 22 14.05 -4.81 34.80
C LEU A 22 12.58 -5.16 34.55
N ASP A 23 12.29 -6.27 33.90
CA ASP A 23 10.92 -6.74 33.63
C ASP A 23 10.19 -7.05 34.96
N ASN A 24 10.84 -7.75 35.90
CA ASN A 24 10.29 -7.97 37.24
C ASN A 24 10.02 -6.65 37.98
N LYS A 25 10.92 -5.66 37.83
CA LYS A 25 10.70 -4.35 38.47
C LYS A 25 9.59 -3.55 37.80
N ILE A 26 9.38 -3.69 36.49
CA ILE A 26 8.23 -3.09 35.79
C ILE A 26 6.91 -3.61 36.34
N ASP A 27 6.79 -4.93 36.55
CA ASP A 27 5.57 -5.50 37.12
C ASP A 27 5.36 -5.02 38.56
N GLY A 28 6.44 -4.90 39.33
CA GLY A 28 6.40 -4.25 40.65
C GLY A 28 5.95 -2.78 40.58
N ILE A 29 6.48 -1.99 39.64
CA ILE A 29 6.05 -0.59 39.43
C ILE A 29 4.58 -0.53 39.02
N ARG A 30 4.08 -1.46 38.20
CA ARG A 30 2.66 -1.51 37.84
C ARG A 30 1.77 -1.68 39.08
N GLN A 31 2.17 -2.54 40.02
CA GLN A 31 1.47 -2.75 41.29
C GLN A 31 1.63 -1.56 42.26
N GLU A 32 2.85 -1.02 42.39
CA GLU A 32 3.12 0.18 43.21
C GLU A 32 2.32 1.38 42.69
N ALA A 33 2.18 1.48 41.36
CA ALA A 33 1.38 2.48 40.69
C ALA A 33 -0.09 2.36 41.10
N GLU A 34 -0.69 1.17 41.10
CA GLU A 34 -2.05 0.95 41.62
C GLU A 34 -2.25 1.49 43.05
N ASN A 35 -1.20 1.52 43.86
CA ASN A 35 -1.18 2.07 45.22
C ASN A 35 -0.85 3.57 45.30
N GLY A 36 -0.77 4.28 44.16
CA GLY A 36 -0.53 5.72 44.08
C GLY A 36 0.93 6.16 44.05
N PHE A 37 1.89 5.22 43.97
CA PHE A 37 3.30 5.55 43.81
C PHE A 37 3.66 5.84 42.35
N ASP A 38 4.51 6.84 42.14
CA ASP A 38 4.84 7.30 40.79
C ASP A 38 6.36 7.32 40.54
N THR A 39 6.78 6.94 39.34
CA THR A 39 8.19 6.85 38.92
C THR A 39 8.44 7.61 37.61
N PRO A 40 8.49 8.96 37.65
CA PRO A 40 8.82 9.78 36.49
C PRO A 40 10.28 9.59 36.02
N SER A 41 10.50 9.84 34.73
CA SER A 41 11.82 9.87 34.08
C SER A 41 12.80 10.85 34.74
N SER A 42 12.28 11.91 35.34
CA SER A 42 13.07 12.95 36.01
C SER A 42 13.90 12.43 37.19
N ILE A 43 13.49 11.32 37.82
CA ILE A 43 14.25 10.70 38.91
C ILE A 43 15.61 10.18 38.41
N PHE A 44 15.75 9.92 37.11
CA PHE A 44 16.97 9.40 36.51
C PHE A 44 17.92 10.48 36.01
N LEU A 45 17.54 11.76 36.07
CA LEU A 45 18.43 12.88 35.74
C LEU A 45 19.56 13.02 36.77
N GLY A 46 20.70 13.58 36.35
CA GLY A 46 21.90 13.76 37.18
C GLY A 46 23.06 12.84 36.76
N PRO A 47 24.03 12.55 37.64
CA PRO A 47 25.27 11.85 37.25
C PRO A 47 25.05 10.50 36.56
N LEU A 48 24.02 9.77 36.97
CA LEU A 48 23.64 8.49 36.36
C LEU A 48 23.20 8.64 34.89
N TYR A 49 22.52 9.74 34.58
CA TYR A 49 22.10 10.07 33.23
C TYR A 49 23.31 10.36 32.34
N ASP A 50 24.28 11.12 32.85
CA ASP A 50 25.51 11.43 32.12
C ASP A 50 26.32 10.17 31.85
N GLU A 51 26.48 9.29 32.85
CA GLU A 51 27.13 7.98 32.70
C GLU A 51 26.43 7.12 31.64
N MET A 52 25.11 7.07 31.67
CA MET A 52 24.29 6.35 30.70
C MET A 52 24.51 6.89 29.28
N LEU A 53 24.47 8.22 29.08
CA LEU A 53 24.68 8.83 27.77
C LEU A 53 26.10 8.59 27.24
N ILE A 54 27.11 8.61 28.12
CA ILE A 54 28.50 8.29 27.76
C ILE A 54 28.60 6.83 27.34
N ALA A 55 28.01 5.91 28.11
CA ALA A 55 28.07 4.49 27.83
C ALA A 55 27.40 4.11 26.50
N VAL A 56 26.28 4.75 26.14
CA VAL A 56 25.57 4.51 24.86
C VAL A 56 26.43 4.90 23.64
N ALA A 57 27.34 5.86 23.77
CA ALA A 57 28.31 6.21 22.73
C ALA A 57 29.68 5.54 22.88
N GLY A 58 29.87 4.73 23.93
CA GLY A 58 31.14 4.09 24.24
C GLY A 58 31.47 2.92 23.32
N GLU A 59 32.74 2.49 23.39
CA GLU A 59 33.23 1.32 22.63
C GLU A 59 32.81 -0.02 23.26
N ASP A 60 32.48 -0.02 24.55
CA ASP A 60 31.98 -1.23 25.24
C ASP A 60 30.53 -1.53 24.85
N MET A 61 30.40 -2.38 23.84
CA MET A 61 29.11 -2.80 23.30
C MET A 61 28.20 -3.48 24.33
N GLN A 62 28.75 -4.26 25.27
CA GLN A 62 27.93 -4.92 26.29
C GLN A 62 27.38 -3.91 27.31
N ASN A 63 28.21 -2.96 27.70
CA ASN A 63 27.78 -1.87 28.58
C ASN A 63 26.73 -0.99 27.88
N ALA A 64 26.93 -0.64 26.60
CA ALA A 64 25.96 0.10 25.81
C ALA A 64 24.59 -0.63 25.74
N GLN A 65 24.57 -1.94 25.48
CA GLN A 65 23.32 -2.73 25.46
C GLN A 65 22.59 -2.71 26.81
N LYS A 66 23.33 -2.81 27.91
CA LYS A 66 22.73 -2.74 29.25
C LYS A 66 22.08 -1.37 29.49
N TRP A 67 22.75 -0.29 29.14
CA TRP A 67 22.20 1.05 29.27
C TRP A 67 21.02 1.31 28.33
N LEU A 68 21.03 0.76 27.12
CA LEU A 68 19.87 0.83 26.21
C LEU A 68 18.64 0.10 26.77
N LEU A 69 18.82 -1.04 27.47
CA LEU A 69 17.74 -1.69 28.21
C LEU A 69 17.23 -0.84 29.38
N ALA A 70 18.13 -0.17 30.11
CA ALA A 70 17.75 0.74 31.18
C ALA A 70 16.94 1.93 30.64
N ILE A 71 17.33 2.50 29.49
CA ILE A 71 16.56 3.57 28.81
C ILE A 71 15.17 3.05 28.43
N ALA A 72 15.08 1.89 27.77
CA ALA A 72 13.79 1.29 27.40
C ALA A 72 12.89 1.06 28.63
N PHE A 73 13.46 0.66 29.77
CA PHE A 73 12.74 0.55 31.04
C PHE A 73 12.17 1.90 31.50
N VAL A 74 12.95 2.99 31.43
CA VAL A 74 12.48 4.33 31.81
C VAL A 74 11.32 4.78 30.90
N ILE A 75 11.42 4.54 29.59
CA ILE A 75 10.36 4.87 28.62
C ILE A 75 9.08 4.07 28.91
N LYS A 76 9.21 2.79 29.26
CA LYS A 76 8.06 1.96 29.68
C LYS A 76 7.42 2.47 30.97
N SER A 77 8.22 2.91 31.95
CA SER A 77 7.70 3.55 33.16
C SER A 77 6.86 4.77 32.83
N GLU A 78 7.36 5.67 31.97
CA GLU A 78 6.60 6.84 31.51
C GLU A 78 5.33 6.47 30.75
N THR A 79 5.38 5.42 29.94
CA THR A 79 4.21 4.91 29.22
C THR A 79 3.13 4.42 30.18
N LEU A 80 3.50 3.68 31.23
CA LEU A 80 2.57 3.21 32.27
C LEU A 80 1.93 4.39 33.01
N ARG A 81 2.71 5.43 33.33
CA ARG A 81 2.19 6.66 33.96
C ARG A 81 1.15 7.32 33.08
N TYR A 82 1.49 7.55 31.81
CA TYR A 82 0.59 8.17 30.84
C TYR A 82 -0.71 7.37 30.66
N GLN A 83 -0.64 6.03 30.56
CA GLN A 83 -1.83 5.16 30.42
C GLN A 83 -2.79 5.25 31.62
N ARG A 84 -2.30 5.66 32.79
CA ARG A 84 -3.12 5.88 34.00
C ARG A 84 -3.68 7.31 34.10
N GLY A 85 -3.46 8.14 33.09
CA GLY A 85 -3.90 9.55 33.08
C GLY A 85 -3.02 10.47 33.92
N LEU A 86 -1.81 10.05 34.31
CA LEU A 86 -0.87 10.91 35.03
C LEU A 86 -0.22 11.90 34.06
N THR A 87 0.06 13.10 34.54
CA THR A 87 0.74 14.14 33.76
C THR A 87 2.21 13.83 33.58
N VAL A 88 2.70 14.02 32.35
CA VAL A 88 4.13 13.95 32.04
C VAL A 88 4.81 15.18 32.64
N PRO A 89 5.93 15.04 33.38
CA PRO A 89 6.64 16.17 33.95
C PRO A 89 7.40 16.95 32.87
N GLU A 90 7.53 18.27 33.03
CA GLU A 90 8.29 19.10 32.08
C GLU A 90 9.77 18.66 31.98
N SER A 91 10.34 18.15 33.06
CA SER A 91 11.70 17.60 33.13
C SER A 91 11.90 16.33 32.29
N ALA A 92 10.84 15.67 31.83
CA ALA A 92 10.95 14.60 30.82
C ALA A 92 11.59 15.12 29.52
N SER A 93 11.43 16.41 29.21
CA SER A 93 12.02 16.99 28.00
C SER A 93 13.55 16.92 27.99
N GLU A 94 14.21 17.07 29.14
CA GLU A 94 15.66 16.98 29.25
C GLU A 94 16.13 15.53 29.04
N PHE A 95 15.43 14.58 29.68
CA PHE A 95 15.72 13.15 29.53
C PHE A 95 15.65 12.71 28.06
N PHE A 96 14.53 12.97 27.38
CA PHE A 96 14.33 12.55 26.00
C PHE A 96 15.22 13.29 25.01
N ASP A 97 15.59 14.55 25.29
CA ASP A 97 16.48 15.30 24.42
C ASP A 97 17.87 14.68 24.36
N GLY A 98 18.52 14.45 25.50
CA GLY A 98 19.85 13.85 25.49
C GLY A 98 19.83 12.39 25.02
N VAL A 99 18.80 11.59 25.37
CA VAL A 99 18.69 10.19 24.91
C VAL A 99 18.57 10.12 23.39
N ILE A 100 17.59 10.82 22.81
CA ILE A 100 17.36 10.77 21.36
C ILE A 100 18.55 11.39 20.61
N ALA A 101 19.07 12.53 21.07
CA ALA A 101 20.23 13.14 20.43
C ALA A 101 21.44 12.21 20.45
N LYS A 102 21.74 11.58 21.59
CA LYS A 102 22.85 10.64 21.74
C LYS A 102 22.68 9.40 20.86
N ILE A 103 21.48 8.82 20.82
CA ILE A 103 21.21 7.65 19.97
C ILE A 103 21.37 8.00 18.49
N LEU A 104 20.90 9.18 18.06
CA LEU A 104 21.10 9.66 16.68
C LEU A 104 22.59 9.86 16.37
N ASP A 105 23.34 10.54 17.27
CA ASP A 105 24.80 10.73 17.12
C ASP A 105 25.52 9.37 16.96
N THR A 106 25.16 8.40 17.81
CA THR A 106 25.78 7.06 17.80
C THR A 106 25.41 6.28 16.54
N LEU A 107 24.15 6.32 16.10
CA LEU A 107 23.72 5.66 14.86
C LEU A 107 24.43 6.25 13.63
N GLU A 108 24.58 7.56 13.57
CA GLU A 108 25.33 8.27 12.52
C GLU A 108 26.81 7.86 12.50
N ALA A 109 27.46 7.81 13.66
CA ALA A 109 28.85 7.35 13.78
C ALA A 109 29.07 5.88 13.40
N LEU A 110 27.99 5.08 13.43
CA LEU A 110 27.99 3.65 13.15
C LEU A 110 27.49 3.31 11.74
N GLU A 111 26.97 4.22 10.93
CA GLU A 111 26.24 3.94 9.68
C GLU A 111 26.88 2.83 8.82
N ASP A 112 28.17 2.95 8.50
CA ASP A 112 28.92 2.00 7.66
C ASP A 112 29.67 0.90 8.44
N LYS A 113 29.49 0.84 9.77
CA LYS A 113 30.21 -0.09 10.65
C LYS A 113 29.31 -1.23 11.11
N PRO A 114 29.73 -2.50 11.05
CA PRO A 114 28.99 -3.58 11.68
C PRO A 114 29.00 -3.37 13.20
N SER A 115 27.84 -3.41 13.83
CA SER A 115 27.73 -3.27 15.28
C SER A 115 26.50 -4.02 15.80
N ILE A 116 26.71 -4.78 16.88
CA ILE A 116 25.67 -5.57 17.53
C ILE A 116 24.65 -4.71 18.28
N VAL A 117 24.97 -3.43 18.56
CA VAL A 117 24.09 -2.52 19.31
C VAL A 117 23.20 -1.68 18.40
N LYS A 118 23.41 -1.69 17.08
CA LYS A 118 22.62 -0.92 16.11
C LYS A 118 21.12 -1.21 16.23
N GLU A 119 20.76 -2.48 16.36
CA GLU A 119 19.35 -2.89 16.47
C GLU A 119 18.72 -2.38 17.78
N ASP A 120 19.47 -2.48 18.88
CA ASP A 120 19.03 -1.97 20.18
C ASP A 120 18.87 -0.44 20.15
N LEU A 121 19.78 0.29 19.50
CA LEU A 121 19.70 1.74 19.29
C LEU A 121 18.45 2.12 18.49
N TRP A 122 18.19 1.45 17.35
CA TRP A 122 17.01 1.69 16.52
C TRP A 122 15.71 1.40 17.29
N ARG A 123 15.65 0.29 18.03
CA ARG A 123 14.49 -0.06 18.86
C ARG A 123 14.22 1.00 19.92
N THR A 124 15.25 1.41 20.67
CA THR A 124 15.09 2.42 21.72
C THR A 124 14.75 3.80 21.15
N LEU A 125 15.30 4.17 19.98
CA LEU A 125 14.94 5.39 19.27
C LEU A 125 13.46 5.39 18.88
N LYS A 126 12.98 4.27 18.32
CA LYS A 126 11.59 4.08 17.96
C LYS A 126 10.67 4.18 19.17
N GLU A 127 10.96 3.47 20.26
CA GLU A 127 10.19 3.54 21.52
C GLU A 127 10.14 4.98 22.07
N SER A 128 11.26 5.71 21.99
CA SER A 128 11.33 7.11 22.42
C SER A 128 10.37 7.98 21.60
N PHE A 129 10.43 7.91 20.27
CA PHE A 129 9.52 8.64 19.38
C PHE A 129 8.08 8.17 19.47
N GLU A 130 7.84 6.89 19.78
CA GLU A 130 6.48 6.39 20.00
C GLU A 130 5.82 7.09 21.17
N PHE A 131 6.57 7.38 22.22
CA PHE A 131 6.09 8.11 23.39
C PHE A 131 6.01 9.62 23.16
N ILE A 132 7.11 10.28 22.76
CA ILE A 132 7.17 11.75 22.72
C ILE A 132 6.29 12.40 21.64
N LEU A 133 5.85 11.63 20.64
CA LEU A 133 4.97 12.12 19.57
C LEU A 133 3.48 11.89 19.85
N ILE A 134 3.11 11.35 21.02
CA ILE A 134 1.72 11.32 21.48
C ILE A 134 1.27 12.78 21.66
N PRO A 135 0.09 13.21 21.15
CA PRO A 135 -0.31 14.62 21.15
C PRO A 135 -0.21 15.32 22.52
N ASP A 136 -0.71 14.68 23.58
CA ASP A 136 -0.68 15.24 24.93
C ASP A 136 0.73 15.31 25.51
N VAL A 137 1.58 14.33 25.18
CA VAL A 137 2.98 14.29 25.61
C VAL A 137 3.79 15.35 24.86
N ALA A 138 3.58 15.48 23.55
CA ALA A 138 4.23 16.47 22.69
C ALA A 138 3.93 17.91 23.14
N ALA A 139 2.74 18.15 23.71
CA ALA A 139 2.41 19.47 24.29
C ALA A 139 3.30 19.85 25.47
N VAL A 140 3.82 18.88 26.22
CA VAL A 140 4.68 19.10 27.41
C VAL A 140 6.17 18.94 27.07
N VAL A 141 6.53 17.92 26.29
CA VAL A 141 7.91 17.58 25.91
C VAL A 141 8.36 18.50 24.77
N LYS A 142 8.82 19.70 25.11
CA LYS A 142 9.10 20.80 24.14
C LYS A 142 10.19 20.45 23.10
N CYS A 143 11.05 19.48 23.36
CA CYS A 143 12.10 19.06 22.43
C CYS A 143 11.58 18.24 21.23
N HIS A 144 10.34 17.72 21.28
CA HIS A 144 9.83 16.75 20.30
C HIS A 144 9.95 17.22 18.84
N ARG A 145 9.63 18.49 18.55
CA ARG A 145 9.65 19.03 17.19
C ARG A 145 11.07 19.13 16.63
N ARG A 146 12.04 19.59 17.44
CA ARG A 146 13.44 19.70 17.01
C ARG A 146 14.01 18.31 16.75
N LEU A 147 13.75 17.35 17.65
CA LEU A 147 14.24 15.98 17.54
C LEU A 147 13.60 15.22 16.39
N ALA A 148 12.29 15.37 16.18
CA ALA A 148 11.60 14.78 15.03
C ALA A 148 12.17 15.29 13.70
N ASN A 149 12.41 16.60 13.59
CA ASN A 149 13.06 17.17 12.40
C ASN A 149 14.50 16.68 12.22
N ARG A 150 15.26 16.54 13.30
CA ARG A 150 16.62 16.01 13.26
C ARG A 150 16.63 14.56 12.81
N ALA A 151 15.80 13.72 13.43
CA ALA A 151 15.65 12.31 13.06
C ALA A 151 15.17 12.18 11.61
N PHE A 152 14.25 13.04 11.15
CA PHE A 152 13.81 13.04 9.76
C PHE A 152 14.96 13.34 8.80
N LYS A 153 15.82 14.32 9.10
CA LYS A 153 17.02 14.60 8.29
C LYS A 153 18.01 13.43 8.30
N PHE A 154 18.18 12.81 9.45
CA PHE A 154 19.06 11.65 9.61
C PHE A 154 18.57 10.48 8.74
N VAL A 155 17.28 10.10 8.82
CA VAL A 155 16.72 9.01 7.99
C VAL A 155 16.75 9.30 6.49
N LEU A 156 16.72 10.57 6.08
CA LEU A 156 16.88 10.96 4.68
C LEU A 156 18.31 10.74 4.14
N GLN A 157 19.29 10.70 5.03
CA GLN A 157 20.71 10.54 4.69
C GLN A 157 21.18 9.09 4.82
N THR A 158 20.39 8.24 5.50
CA THR A 158 20.71 6.84 5.74
C THR A 158 20.08 5.91 4.70
N ALA A 159 20.72 4.75 4.49
CA ALA A 159 20.17 3.70 3.63
C ALA A 159 18.77 3.24 4.07
N SER A 160 17.90 2.92 3.11
CA SER A 160 16.55 2.39 3.42
C SER A 160 16.66 0.99 4.02
N THR A 161 16.20 0.85 5.25
CA THR A 161 16.08 -0.39 6.01
C THR A 161 14.70 -0.42 6.66
N GLU A 162 14.24 -1.59 7.10
CA GLU A 162 12.94 -1.68 7.79
C GLU A 162 12.85 -0.69 8.98
N ASN A 163 13.94 -0.53 9.75
CA ASN A 163 13.98 0.39 10.89
C ASN A 163 13.91 1.86 10.47
N THR A 164 14.62 2.27 9.41
CA THR A 164 14.54 3.66 8.91
C THR A 164 13.16 3.95 8.32
N GLU A 165 12.57 2.99 7.61
CA GLU A 165 11.23 3.12 7.02
C GLU A 165 10.14 3.26 8.10
N GLN A 166 10.19 2.42 9.14
CA GLN A 166 9.25 2.50 10.26
C GLN A 166 9.37 3.83 11.02
N LEU A 167 10.59 4.32 11.25
CA LEU A 167 10.79 5.63 11.89
C LEU A 167 10.28 6.76 11.00
N THR A 168 10.59 6.72 9.70
CA THR A 168 10.13 7.72 8.72
C THR A 168 8.61 7.79 8.69
N LEU A 169 7.93 6.63 8.62
CA LEU A 169 6.48 6.54 8.66
C LEU A 169 5.91 7.14 9.96
N ARG A 170 6.53 6.88 11.11
CA ARG A 170 6.12 7.44 12.41
C ARG A 170 6.24 8.96 12.44
N LEU A 171 7.37 9.48 11.98
CA LEU A 171 7.64 10.92 11.92
C LEU A 171 6.63 11.61 10.99
N ILE A 172 6.39 11.06 9.80
CA ILE A 172 5.42 11.62 8.86
C ILE A 172 3.99 11.53 9.39
N ARG A 173 3.61 10.45 10.08
CA ARG A 173 2.30 10.32 10.73
C ARG A 173 2.07 11.44 11.75
N TRP A 174 3.08 11.77 12.55
CA TRP A 174 3.01 12.89 13.48
C TRP A 174 2.94 14.24 12.74
N MET A 175 3.72 14.45 11.68
CA MET A 175 3.60 15.68 10.90
C MET A 175 2.21 15.84 10.26
N CYS A 176 1.62 14.75 9.75
CA CYS A 176 0.25 14.71 9.25
C CYS A 176 -0.83 14.99 10.32
N SER A 177 -0.51 14.85 11.61
CA SER A 177 -1.47 15.19 12.68
C SER A 177 -1.50 16.69 12.99
N THR A 178 -0.42 17.41 12.64
CA THR A 178 -0.27 18.85 12.92
C THR A 178 -0.50 19.72 11.69
N ARG A 179 -0.26 19.17 10.48
CA ARG A 179 -0.51 19.86 9.20
C ARG A 179 -0.90 18.87 8.10
N THR A 180 -1.43 19.39 6.99
CA THR A 180 -1.66 18.62 5.76
C THR A 180 -0.59 18.96 4.74
N PHE A 181 -0.11 17.97 3.99
CA PHE A 181 0.83 18.12 2.90
C PHE A 181 0.12 18.28 1.56
N ASP A 182 0.58 19.22 0.76
CA ASP A 182 -0.02 19.58 -0.52
C ASP A 182 0.95 19.26 -1.68
N SER A 183 0.46 18.51 -2.68
CA SER A 183 1.28 18.11 -3.84
C SER A 183 1.71 19.28 -4.73
N GLU A 184 1.04 20.43 -4.64
CA GLU A 184 1.40 21.62 -5.43
C GLU A 184 2.50 22.46 -4.76
N LYS A 185 2.79 22.23 -3.47
CA LYS A 185 3.80 22.99 -2.72
C LYS A 185 5.15 22.29 -2.78
N SER A 186 6.16 23.00 -3.30
CA SER A 186 7.54 22.49 -3.38
C SER A 186 8.12 22.10 -2.01
N GLU A 187 7.72 22.80 -0.95
CA GLU A 187 8.13 22.52 0.44
C GLU A 187 7.63 21.15 0.95
N ASP A 188 6.51 20.65 0.40
CA ASP A 188 5.88 19.39 0.79
C ASP A 188 6.35 18.21 -0.06
N ALA A 189 7.04 18.47 -1.18
CA ALA A 189 7.50 17.47 -2.13
C ALA A 189 8.40 16.41 -1.50
N VAL A 190 9.30 16.80 -0.58
CA VAL A 190 10.18 15.85 0.13
C VAL A 190 9.34 14.83 0.91
N TYR A 191 8.33 15.27 1.64
CA TYR A 191 7.49 14.40 2.47
C TYR A 191 6.62 13.45 1.62
N LEU A 192 6.04 13.98 0.54
CA LEU A 192 5.25 13.16 -0.38
C LEU A 192 6.11 12.12 -1.09
N ASN A 193 7.35 12.46 -1.45
CA ASN A 193 8.31 11.50 -2.01
C ASN A 193 8.73 10.44 -0.98
N GLN A 194 8.90 10.81 0.28
CA GLN A 194 9.14 9.82 1.34
C GLN A 194 7.95 8.87 1.51
N LEU A 195 6.71 9.38 1.49
CA LEU A 195 5.52 8.52 1.54
C LEU A 195 5.40 7.58 0.35
N ARG A 196 5.80 8.03 -0.86
CA ARG A 196 5.85 7.17 -2.04
C ARG A 196 6.90 6.06 -1.91
N MET A 197 8.10 6.41 -1.43
CA MET A 197 9.14 5.43 -1.16
C MET A 197 8.68 4.40 -0.12
N LEU A 198 8.02 4.83 0.97
CA LEU A 198 7.43 3.93 1.96
C LEU A 198 6.28 3.09 1.40
N GLN A 199 5.47 3.64 0.49
CA GLN A 199 4.42 2.89 -0.21
C GLN A 199 5.02 1.77 -1.07
N SER A 200 6.22 1.94 -1.60
CA SER A 200 6.94 0.90 -2.35
C SER A 200 7.82 0.00 -1.47
N SER A 201 7.71 0.09 -0.14
CA SER A 201 8.43 -0.77 0.80
C SER A 201 8.05 -2.24 0.59
N ALA A 202 9.05 -3.13 0.69
CA ALA A 202 8.83 -4.58 0.71
C ALA A 202 8.06 -5.05 1.96
N ASN A 203 8.02 -4.25 3.02
CA ASN A 203 7.20 -4.53 4.19
C ASN A 203 5.75 -4.09 3.91
N ASP A 204 4.86 -5.07 3.67
CA ASP A 204 3.46 -4.80 3.33
C ASP A 204 2.73 -3.94 4.38
N ARG A 205 3.07 -4.08 5.66
CA ARG A 205 2.47 -3.26 6.72
C ARG A 205 2.90 -1.80 6.60
N THR A 206 4.19 -1.54 6.40
CA THR A 206 4.71 -0.17 6.17
C THR A 206 4.09 0.43 4.91
N SER A 207 4.05 -0.32 3.81
CA SER A 207 3.47 0.10 2.55
C SER A 207 1.98 0.45 2.66
N LYS A 208 1.21 -0.39 3.35
CA LYS A 208 -0.20 -0.13 3.64
C LYS A 208 -0.38 1.12 4.50
N ASP A 209 0.33 1.21 5.62
CA ASP A 209 0.22 2.34 6.53
C ASP A 209 0.60 3.67 5.86
N ALA A 210 1.58 3.66 4.95
CA ALA A 210 1.96 4.81 4.13
C ALA A 210 0.83 5.20 3.16
N SER A 211 0.25 4.22 2.46
CA SER A 211 -0.87 4.44 1.54
C SER A 211 -2.11 5.02 2.26
N ASP A 212 -2.45 4.47 3.43
CA ASP A 212 -3.56 4.95 4.26
C ASP A 212 -3.31 6.37 4.75
N LEU A 213 -2.05 6.69 5.12
CA LEU A 213 -1.66 8.03 5.55
C LEU A 213 -1.74 9.05 4.40
N MET A 214 -1.30 8.68 3.20
CA MET A 214 -1.43 9.50 1.99
C MET A 214 -2.91 9.79 1.69
N LEU A 215 -3.77 8.77 1.71
CA LEU A 215 -5.20 8.92 1.47
C LEU A 215 -5.88 9.80 2.53
N LYS A 216 -5.52 9.61 3.81
CA LYS A 216 -6.03 10.45 4.90
C LYS A 216 -5.60 11.90 4.74
N ASN A 217 -4.34 12.14 4.37
CA ASN A 217 -3.81 13.47 4.15
C ASN A 217 -4.56 14.19 3.02
N VAL A 218 -4.70 13.57 1.85
CA VAL A 218 -5.38 14.19 0.70
C VAL A 218 -6.88 14.41 0.97
N LYS A 219 -7.58 13.47 1.63
CA LYS A 219 -8.99 13.65 2.04
C LYS A 219 -9.17 14.77 3.06
N THR A 220 -8.17 15.03 3.90
CA THR A 220 -8.23 16.12 4.87
C THR A 220 -7.99 17.45 4.16
N LEU A 221 -7.04 17.50 3.23
CA LEU A 221 -6.76 18.66 2.39
C LEU A 221 -7.98 19.01 1.50
N SER A 222 -8.65 18.00 0.94
CA SER A 222 -9.78 18.18 0.02
C SER A 222 -11.02 18.81 0.66
N LYS A 223 -11.14 18.77 1.99
CA LYS A 223 -12.19 19.49 2.72
C LYS A 223 -11.99 21.02 2.68
N ARG A 224 -10.77 21.48 2.39
CA ARG A 224 -10.39 22.90 2.34
C ARG A 224 -10.10 23.36 0.91
N ASP A 225 -9.54 22.48 0.08
CA ASP A 225 -9.25 22.73 -1.32
C ASP A 225 -9.75 21.57 -2.21
N LEU A 226 -10.82 21.82 -2.97
CA LEU A 226 -11.43 20.82 -3.85
C LEU A 226 -10.50 20.33 -4.96
N LYS A 227 -9.43 21.08 -5.30
CA LYS A 227 -8.45 20.69 -6.33
C LYS A 227 -7.44 19.66 -5.84
N ALA A 228 -7.32 19.46 -4.53
CA ALA A 228 -6.30 18.59 -3.94
C ALA A 228 -6.39 17.13 -4.41
N LEU A 229 -7.60 16.58 -4.51
CA LEU A 229 -7.81 15.21 -5.00
C LEU A 229 -7.39 15.04 -6.47
N PRO A 230 -7.89 15.84 -7.44
CA PRO A 230 -7.42 15.76 -8.82
C PRO A 230 -5.91 16.00 -8.98
N ALA A 231 -5.33 16.96 -8.26
CA ALA A 231 -3.88 17.21 -8.30
C ALA A 231 -3.08 16.00 -7.82
N PHE A 232 -3.53 15.35 -6.74
CA PHE A 232 -2.92 14.13 -6.23
C PHE A 232 -3.05 12.95 -7.20
N ILE A 233 -4.21 12.78 -7.85
CA ILE A 233 -4.41 11.77 -8.90
C ILE A 233 -3.41 12.03 -10.05
N ASN A 234 -3.37 13.25 -10.60
CA ASN A 234 -2.44 13.62 -11.67
C ASN A 234 -0.97 13.35 -11.30
N SER A 235 -0.57 13.70 -10.08
CA SER A 235 0.80 13.48 -9.60
C SER A 235 1.15 12.00 -9.48
N ASN A 236 0.25 11.16 -8.95
CA ASN A 236 0.48 9.73 -8.81
C ASN A 236 0.42 8.98 -10.16
N MET A 237 -0.46 9.40 -11.08
CA MET A 237 -0.51 8.82 -12.44
C MET A 237 0.80 9.06 -13.18
N LYS A 238 1.34 10.29 -13.13
CA LYS A 238 2.65 10.61 -13.72
C LYS A 238 3.79 9.80 -13.10
N HIS A 239 3.75 9.61 -11.79
CA HIS A 239 4.75 8.80 -11.10
C HIS A 239 4.65 7.33 -11.52
N LEU A 240 3.46 6.73 -11.50
CA LEU A 240 3.27 5.33 -11.86
C LEU A 240 3.58 5.06 -13.32
N ALA A 241 3.18 5.95 -14.23
CA ALA A 241 3.57 5.86 -15.63
C ALA A 241 5.10 5.80 -15.77
N LYS A 242 5.82 6.67 -15.07
CA LYS A 242 7.29 6.67 -15.08
C LYS A 242 7.89 5.39 -14.50
N GLU A 243 7.38 4.88 -13.38
CA GLU A 243 7.88 3.62 -12.79
C GLU A 243 7.68 2.44 -13.75
N ILE A 244 6.52 2.36 -14.41
CA ILE A 244 6.22 1.33 -15.42
C ILE A 244 7.13 1.48 -16.64
N GLU A 245 7.32 2.70 -17.15
CA GLU A 245 8.24 2.99 -18.26
C GLU A 245 9.70 2.63 -17.94
N LEU A 246 10.10 2.75 -16.67
CA LEU A 246 11.41 2.33 -16.17
C LEU A 246 11.52 0.82 -15.90
N GLY A 247 10.45 0.05 -16.14
CA GLY A 247 10.44 -1.41 -16.00
C GLY A 247 10.21 -1.89 -14.57
N ALA A 248 9.60 -1.09 -13.69
CA ALA A 248 9.21 -1.56 -12.37
C ALA A 248 8.16 -2.68 -12.49
N THR A 249 8.46 -3.86 -11.95
CA THR A 249 7.56 -5.04 -11.94
C THR A 249 7.02 -5.38 -10.56
N GLU A 250 7.56 -4.78 -9.51
CA GLU A 250 7.25 -5.09 -8.10
C GLU A 250 6.66 -3.87 -7.37
N ASN A 251 5.97 -4.13 -6.26
CA ASN A 251 5.44 -3.11 -5.35
C ASN A 251 4.45 -2.10 -5.97
N LEU A 252 3.82 -2.45 -7.10
CA LEU A 252 2.81 -1.61 -7.77
C LEU A 252 1.38 -1.80 -7.26
N VAL A 253 1.10 -2.93 -6.57
CA VAL A 253 -0.23 -3.24 -5.99
C VAL A 253 -0.79 -2.07 -5.18
N ARG A 254 0.04 -1.52 -4.29
CA ARG A 254 -0.36 -0.53 -3.28
C ARG A 254 -0.55 0.87 -3.89
N PRO A 255 0.31 1.33 -4.81
CA PRO A 255 0.02 2.49 -5.64
C PRO A 255 -1.32 2.39 -6.40
N PHE A 256 -1.63 1.25 -7.04
CA PHE A 256 -2.92 1.06 -7.71
C PHE A 256 -4.11 1.10 -6.72
N HIS A 257 -3.99 0.47 -5.55
CA HIS A 257 -5.00 0.57 -4.47
C HIS A 257 -5.25 2.01 -4.04
N LEU A 258 -4.18 2.78 -3.85
CA LEU A 258 -4.27 4.18 -3.44
C LEU A 258 -4.96 5.02 -4.52
N MET A 259 -4.61 4.82 -5.80
CA MET A 259 -5.28 5.51 -6.90
C MET A 259 -6.78 5.17 -6.93
N LYS A 260 -7.14 3.89 -6.84
CA LYS A 260 -8.54 3.43 -6.80
C LYS A 260 -9.32 4.10 -5.68
N ALA A 261 -8.76 4.08 -4.47
CA ALA A 261 -9.37 4.71 -3.29
C ALA A 261 -9.50 6.24 -3.41
N THR A 262 -8.62 6.88 -4.18
CA THR A 262 -8.67 8.32 -4.44
C THR A 262 -9.74 8.67 -5.48
N PHE A 263 -9.90 7.87 -6.54
CA PHE A 263 -11.01 8.02 -7.50
C PHE A 263 -12.37 7.84 -6.81
N ASP A 264 -12.50 6.83 -5.94
CA ASP A 264 -13.72 6.62 -5.16
C ASP A 264 -14.03 7.80 -4.23
N ALA A 265 -12.99 8.44 -3.67
CA ALA A 265 -13.15 9.66 -2.87
C ALA A 265 -13.58 10.88 -3.72
N CYS A 266 -13.06 11.00 -4.95
CA CYS A 266 -13.46 12.06 -5.89
C CYS A 266 -14.94 11.95 -6.25
N ARG A 267 -15.41 10.74 -6.60
CA ARG A 267 -16.81 10.51 -7.00
C ARG A 267 -17.82 11.00 -5.96
N ARG A 268 -17.50 10.87 -4.67
CA ARG A 268 -18.40 11.26 -3.57
C ARG A 268 -18.40 12.77 -3.28
N SER A 269 -17.51 13.54 -3.90
CA SER A 269 -17.25 14.93 -3.50
C SER A 269 -18.00 15.98 -4.32
N ASP A 270 -18.92 15.61 -5.23
CA ASP A 270 -19.78 16.49 -6.08
C ASP A 270 -19.08 17.65 -6.83
N ALA A 271 -17.75 17.72 -6.80
CA ALA A 271 -17.00 18.74 -7.48
C ALA A 271 -16.80 18.37 -8.95
N ASN A 272 -16.86 19.37 -9.84
CA ASN A 272 -16.42 19.30 -11.23
C ASN A 272 -14.90 19.04 -11.28
N VAL A 273 -14.52 17.79 -11.02
CA VAL A 273 -13.15 17.32 -10.93
C VAL A 273 -12.63 17.11 -12.35
N VAL A 274 -11.80 18.03 -12.82
CA VAL A 274 -11.09 17.92 -14.10
C VAL A 274 -9.78 17.17 -13.85
N ILE A 275 -9.70 15.94 -14.31
CA ILE A 275 -8.49 15.09 -14.28
C ILE A 275 -7.95 15.01 -15.71
N ASP A 276 -6.64 15.14 -15.86
CA ASP A 276 -6.00 14.89 -17.15
C ASP A 276 -5.93 13.38 -17.38
N LEU A 277 -6.71 12.89 -18.34
CA LEU A 277 -6.84 11.46 -18.62
C LEU A 277 -5.71 10.93 -19.52
N VAL A 278 -4.99 11.80 -20.24
CA VAL A 278 -3.96 11.34 -21.17
C VAL A 278 -2.83 10.57 -20.46
N PRO A 279 -2.27 11.06 -19.33
CA PRO A 279 -1.30 10.29 -18.55
C PRO A 279 -1.85 8.96 -18.03
N LEU A 280 -3.14 8.93 -17.68
CA LEU A 280 -3.80 7.71 -17.19
C LEU A 280 -3.87 6.64 -18.29
N TRP A 281 -4.28 7.03 -19.49
CA TRP A 281 -4.36 6.12 -20.62
C TRP A 281 -3.00 5.57 -21.02
N LYS A 282 -1.97 6.43 -21.07
CA LYS A 282 -0.60 6.00 -21.34
C LYS A 282 -0.06 5.02 -20.29
N MET A 283 -0.36 5.28 -19.01
CA MET A 283 0.01 4.37 -17.92
C MET A 283 -0.63 2.99 -18.10
N PHE A 284 -1.92 2.93 -18.42
CA PHE A 284 -2.59 1.65 -18.68
C PHE A 284 -2.06 0.95 -19.93
N GLU A 285 -1.81 1.69 -21.01
CA GLU A 285 -1.24 1.12 -22.23
C GLU A 285 0.13 0.47 -21.94
N ALA A 286 1.04 1.20 -21.28
CA ALA A 286 2.35 0.68 -20.93
C ALA A 286 2.28 -0.51 -19.96
N PHE A 287 1.36 -0.46 -18.98
CA PHE A 287 1.14 -1.56 -18.03
C PHE A 287 0.65 -2.81 -18.75
N PHE A 288 -0.42 -2.68 -19.55
CA PHE A 288 -1.02 -3.83 -20.22
C PHE A 288 -0.18 -4.35 -21.38
N GLU A 289 0.69 -3.55 -22.00
CA GLU A 289 1.70 -4.07 -22.94
C GLU A 289 2.64 -5.08 -22.28
N GLN A 290 2.96 -4.89 -20.99
CA GLN A 290 3.85 -5.75 -20.21
C GLN A 290 3.10 -6.66 -19.23
N MET A 291 1.79 -6.87 -19.39
CA MET A 291 0.95 -7.60 -18.43
C MET A 291 1.53 -8.96 -17.97
N HIS A 292 2.24 -9.68 -18.83
CA HIS A 292 2.83 -10.98 -18.53
C HIS A 292 3.99 -10.94 -17.52
N THR A 293 4.64 -9.79 -17.31
CA THR A 293 5.75 -9.63 -16.36
C THR A 293 5.29 -9.40 -14.93
N TYR A 294 4.01 -9.03 -14.74
CA TYR A 294 3.44 -8.71 -13.44
C TYR A 294 2.83 -9.95 -12.75
N ASP A 295 2.84 -9.93 -11.42
CA ASP A 295 2.12 -10.91 -10.62
C ASP A 295 0.59 -10.73 -10.78
N SER A 296 -0.16 -11.78 -10.45
CA SER A 296 -1.63 -11.76 -10.63
C SER A 296 -2.34 -10.70 -9.79
N GLN A 297 -1.82 -10.37 -8.61
CA GLN A 297 -2.44 -9.38 -7.75
C GLN A 297 -2.25 -7.97 -8.32
N THR A 298 -1.06 -7.64 -8.81
CA THR A 298 -0.78 -6.36 -9.48
C THR A 298 -1.66 -6.18 -10.72
N THR A 299 -1.73 -7.20 -11.58
CA THR A 299 -2.60 -7.19 -12.77
C THR A 299 -4.08 -7.02 -12.40
N GLN A 300 -4.57 -7.76 -11.39
CA GLN A 300 -5.94 -7.60 -10.89
C GLN A 300 -6.21 -6.15 -10.45
N GLN A 301 -5.26 -5.50 -9.75
CA GLN A 301 -5.45 -4.12 -9.31
C GLN A 301 -5.49 -3.10 -10.45
N ALA A 302 -4.73 -3.33 -11.53
CA ALA A 302 -4.82 -2.50 -12.72
C ALA A 302 -6.19 -2.64 -13.41
N PHE A 303 -6.71 -3.87 -13.55
CA PHE A 303 -8.07 -4.11 -14.08
C PHE A 303 -9.16 -3.47 -13.22
N ASP A 304 -9.06 -3.62 -11.90
CA ASP A 304 -9.95 -3.00 -10.94
C ASP A 304 -9.94 -1.47 -11.04
N LEU A 305 -8.75 -0.87 -11.15
CA LEU A 305 -8.61 0.56 -11.30
C LEU A 305 -9.22 1.06 -12.61
N LEU A 306 -8.95 0.38 -13.74
CA LEU A 306 -9.53 0.74 -15.03
C LEU A 306 -11.06 0.68 -14.99
N SER A 307 -11.62 -0.33 -14.32
CA SER A 307 -13.06 -0.47 -14.11
C SER A 307 -13.64 0.68 -13.29
N VAL A 308 -12.94 1.13 -12.24
CA VAL A 308 -13.34 2.28 -11.41
C VAL A 308 -13.27 3.58 -12.22
N VAL A 309 -12.22 3.78 -13.01
CA VAL A 309 -12.06 4.94 -13.89
C VAL A 309 -13.19 4.98 -14.92
N ALA A 310 -13.48 3.86 -15.59
CA ALA A 310 -14.57 3.79 -16.56
C ALA A 310 -15.93 4.15 -15.93
N LYS A 311 -16.23 3.62 -14.74
CA LYS A 311 -17.45 3.96 -13.99
C LYS A 311 -17.49 5.42 -13.54
N TRP A 312 -16.34 6.01 -13.23
CA TRP A 312 -16.23 7.42 -12.85
C TRP A 312 -16.49 8.36 -14.03
N LEU A 313 -16.05 7.98 -15.23
CA LEU A 313 -16.26 8.75 -16.46
C LEU A 313 -17.74 8.80 -16.90
N CYS A 314 -18.55 7.79 -16.55
CA CYS A 314 -19.91 7.60 -17.06
C CYS A 314 -19.93 7.30 -18.58
N PRO A 315 -21.07 6.83 -19.14
CA PRO A 315 -21.17 6.41 -20.55
C PRO A 315 -20.66 7.46 -21.56
N ASP A 316 -21.07 8.72 -21.41
CA ASP A 316 -20.76 9.77 -22.40
C ASP A 316 -19.25 10.03 -22.54
N LEU A 317 -18.51 10.11 -21.43
CA LEU A 317 -17.07 10.31 -21.48
C LEU A 317 -16.32 9.03 -21.88
N VAL A 318 -16.86 7.85 -21.59
CA VAL A 318 -16.32 6.58 -22.12
C VAL A 318 -16.37 6.59 -23.65
N LEU A 319 -17.48 7.02 -24.26
CA LEU A 319 -17.63 7.10 -25.72
C LEU A 319 -16.59 8.04 -26.35
N VAL A 320 -16.35 9.21 -25.76
CA VAL A 320 -15.33 10.16 -26.25
C VAL A 320 -13.89 9.60 -26.11
N ASN A 321 -13.66 8.70 -25.16
CA ASN A 321 -12.36 8.07 -24.92
C ASN A 321 -12.23 6.66 -25.52
N ILE A 322 -13.16 6.23 -26.39
CA ILE A 322 -13.13 4.93 -27.06
C ILE A 322 -11.78 4.61 -27.72
N PRO A 323 -11.11 5.55 -28.44
CA PRO A 323 -9.84 5.23 -29.09
C PRO A 323 -8.75 4.75 -28.11
N TYR A 324 -8.68 5.37 -26.92
CA TYR A 324 -7.73 4.97 -25.88
C TYR A 324 -8.10 3.63 -25.25
N LEU A 325 -9.38 3.45 -24.93
CA LEU A 325 -9.87 2.18 -24.37
C LEU A 325 -9.71 1.03 -25.36
N GLY A 326 -9.97 1.25 -26.64
CA GLY A 326 -9.74 0.27 -27.70
C GLY A 326 -8.28 -0.14 -27.81
N GLY A 327 -7.35 0.83 -27.74
CA GLY A 327 -5.92 0.55 -27.69
C GLY A 327 -5.52 -0.31 -26.49
N ILE A 328 -6.00 0.03 -25.28
CA ILE A 328 -5.75 -0.75 -24.06
C ILE A 328 -6.29 -2.18 -24.18
N ILE A 329 -7.51 -2.34 -24.70
CA ILE A 329 -8.12 -3.65 -24.91
C ILE A 329 -7.33 -4.47 -25.94
N ALA A 330 -6.89 -3.86 -27.04
CA ALA A 330 -6.04 -4.52 -28.01
C ALA A 330 -4.75 -5.04 -27.36
N ARG A 331 -4.06 -4.21 -26.55
CA ARG A 331 -2.86 -4.62 -25.81
C ARG A 331 -3.11 -5.79 -24.85
N ILE A 332 -4.25 -5.80 -24.15
CA ILE A 332 -4.64 -6.93 -23.29
C ILE A 332 -4.74 -8.20 -24.14
N PHE A 333 -5.45 -8.13 -25.27
CA PHE A 333 -5.64 -9.30 -26.12
C PHE A 333 -4.36 -9.71 -26.87
N ASP A 334 -3.40 -8.83 -27.15
CA ASP A 334 -2.15 -9.18 -27.84
C ASP A 334 -1.28 -10.21 -27.09
N HIS A 335 -1.54 -10.44 -25.80
CA HIS A 335 -0.85 -11.47 -25.02
C HIS A 335 -1.19 -12.90 -25.45
N HIS A 336 -0.27 -13.82 -25.14
CA HIS A 336 -0.51 -15.25 -25.27
C HIS A 336 -1.74 -15.71 -24.48
N VAL A 337 -2.42 -16.74 -25.01
CA VAL A 337 -3.66 -17.28 -24.45
C VAL A 337 -3.49 -17.72 -23.00
N ASP A 338 -2.32 -18.24 -22.61
CA ASP A 338 -2.06 -18.65 -21.23
C ASP A 338 -2.10 -17.45 -20.26
N THR A 339 -1.61 -16.28 -20.68
CA THR A 339 -1.70 -15.03 -19.91
C THR A 339 -3.16 -14.57 -19.78
N LEU A 340 -3.94 -14.68 -20.86
CA LEU A 340 -5.37 -14.35 -20.85
C LEU A 340 -6.17 -15.27 -19.92
N VAL A 341 -5.87 -16.57 -19.94
CA VAL A 341 -6.47 -17.56 -19.05
C VAL A 341 -6.13 -17.24 -17.59
N LYS A 342 -4.86 -16.97 -17.30
CA LYS A 342 -4.36 -16.63 -15.95
C LYS A 342 -5.11 -15.44 -15.34
N HIS A 343 -5.53 -14.47 -16.17
CA HIS A 343 -6.22 -13.24 -15.72
C HIS A 343 -7.69 -13.17 -16.16
N SER A 344 -8.29 -14.29 -16.55
CA SER A 344 -9.63 -14.37 -17.15
C SER A 344 -10.72 -13.70 -16.31
N GLU A 345 -10.77 -13.96 -15.00
CA GLU A 345 -11.77 -13.35 -14.11
C GLU A 345 -11.68 -11.81 -14.09
N SER A 346 -10.46 -11.26 -14.11
CA SER A 346 -10.24 -9.80 -14.16
C SER A 346 -10.66 -9.22 -15.51
N ILE A 347 -10.34 -9.91 -16.61
CA ILE A 347 -10.73 -9.52 -17.97
C ILE A 347 -12.26 -9.55 -18.11
N GLU A 348 -12.92 -10.63 -17.68
CA GLU A 348 -14.38 -10.76 -17.67
C GLU A 348 -15.03 -9.64 -16.86
N GLY A 349 -14.49 -9.35 -15.67
CA GLY A 349 -14.96 -8.25 -14.82
C GLY A 349 -14.90 -6.89 -15.53
N LEU A 350 -13.75 -6.57 -16.14
CA LEU A 350 -13.57 -5.33 -16.91
C LEU A 350 -14.57 -5.27 -18.08
N LEU A 351 -14.67 -6.33 -18.88
CA LEU A 351 -15.57 -6.37 -20.03
C LEU A 351 -17.04 -6.28 -19.63
N THR A 352 -17.42 -6.83 -18.47
CA THR A 352 -18.77 -6.65 -17.92
C THR A 352 -19.06 -5.17 -17.69
N VAL A 353 -18.17 -4.48 -16.98
CA VAL A 353 -18.31 -3.05 -16.69
C VAL A 353 -18.37 -2.22 -17.97
N MET A 354 -17.52 -2.53 -18.95
CA MET A 354 -17.51 -1.79 -20.21
C MET A 354 -18.81 -2.01 -21.02
N ASN A 355 -19.33 -3.24 -21.07
CA ASN A 355 -20.62 -3.54 -21.72
C ASN A 355 -21.81 -2.88 -21.00
N GLU A 356 -21.76 -2.75 -19.67
CA GLU A 356 -22.79 -2.02 -18.91
C GLU A 356 -22.80 -0.52 -19.25
N LEU A 357 -21.62 0.07 -19.47
CA LEU A 357 -21.47 1.50 -19.80
C LEU A 357 -21.73 1.79 -21.28
N CYS A 358 -21.33 0.89 -22.16
CA CYS A 358 -21.47 0.99 -23.60
C CYS A 358 -21.81 -0.40 -24.18
N PRO A 359 -23.08 -0.69 -24.47
CA PRO A 359 -23.50 -2.00 -24.97
C PRO A 359 -22.76 -2.47 -26.23
N ASP A 360 -22.33 -1.53 -27.08
CA ASP A 360 -21.59 -1.80 -28.31
C ASP A 360 -20.06 -1.92 -28.13
N PHE A 361 -19.57 -1.93 -26.88
CA PHE A 361 -18.13 -2.02 -26.60
C PHE A 361 -17.49 -3.29 -27.16
N TYR A 362 -18.26 -4.37 -27.34
CA TYR A 362 -17.79 -5.61 -27.95
C TYR A 362 -17.22 -5.40 -29.37
N LEU A 363 -17.64 -4.35 -30.08
CA LEU A 363 -17.11 -4.03 -31.42
C LEU A 363 -15.60 -3.79 -31.40
N LEU A 364 -15.06 -3.24 -30.30
CA LEU A 364 -13.63 -2.96 -30.15
C LEU A 364 -12.77 -4.22 -29.98
N ALA A 365 -13.38 -5.36 -29.65
CA ALA A 365 -12.69 -6.61 -29.38
C ALA A 365 -13.13 -7.77 -30.30
N SER A 366 -13.94 -7.49 -31.32
CA SER A 366 -14.54 -8.53 -32.16
C SER A 366 -13.51 -9.34 -32.96
N GLU A 367 -12.48 -8.70 -33.52
CA GLU A 367 -11.39 -9.43 -34.22
C GLU A 367 -10.60 -10.32 -33.25
N ASN A 368 -10.35 -9.82 -32.03
CA ASN A 368 -9.69 -10.57 -30.97
C ASN A 368 -10.49 -11.80 -30.54
N ALA A 369 -11.82 -11.70 -30.50
CA ALA A 369 -12.72 -12.81 -30.20
C ALA A 369 -12.56 -13.96 -31.20
N GLY A 370 -12.41 -13.65 -32.50
CA GLY A 370 -12.23 -14.66 -33.55
C GLY A 370 -11.01 -15.56 -33.31
N ARG A 371 -9.86 -14.96 -32.97
CA ARG A 371 -8.61 -15.69 -32.66
C ARG A 371 -8.74 -16.58 -31.42
N LEU A 372 -9.45 -16.11 -30.39
CA LEU A 372 -9.70 -16.91 -29.18
C LEU A 372 -10.62 -18.10 -29.45
N ILE A 373 -11.66 -17.90 -30.28
CA ILE A 373 -12.54 -18.98 -30.70
C ILE A 373 -11.76 -20.06 -31.47
N GLU A 374 -10.93 -19.68 -32.43
CA GLU A 374 -10.09 -20.62 -33.18
C GLU A 374 -9.14 -21.42 -32.27
N THR A 375 -8.53 -20.74 -31.30
CA THR A 375 -7.66 -21.41 -30.32
C THR A 375 -8.44 -22.39 -29.46
N LEU A 376 -9.65 -22.01 -29.02
CA LEU A 376 -10.50 -22.87 -28.21
C LEU A 376 -11.00 -24.09 -29.00
N ILE A 377 -11.38 -23.93 -30.27
CA ILE A 377 -11.72 -25.04 -31.17
C ILE A 377 -10.54 -26.01 -31.29
N SER A 378 -9.32 -25.49 -31.53
CA SER A 378 -8.14 -26.37 -31.57
C SER A 378 -7.87 -27.09 -30.25
N LYS A 379 -8.21 -26.49 -29.11
CA LYS A 379 -8.10 -27.14 -27.79
C LYS A 379 -9.14 -28.25 -27.62
N ILE A 380 -10.38 -28.01 -28.08
CA ILE A 380 -11.46 -29.01 -28.11
C ILE A 380 -11.07 -30.20 -29.00
N ASP A 381 -10.58 -29.95 -30.22
CA ASP A 381 -10.18 -31.01 -31.15
C ASP A 381 -9.03 -31.89 -30.61
N ARG A 382 -8.23 -31.36 -29.69
CA ARG A 382 -7.14 -32.09 -29.00
C ARG A 382 -7.58 -32.71 -27.67
N SER A 383 -8.85 -32.63 -27.32
CA SER A 383 -9.41 -33.02 -26.01
C SER A 383 -8.71 -32.37 -24.81
N ASN A 384 -8.09 -31.20 -25.00
CA ASN A 384 -7.44 -30.43 -23.94
C ASN A 384 -8.36 -29.28 -23.51
N LEU A 385 -9.33 -29.60 -22.66
CA LEU A 385 -10.32 -28.65 -22.14
C LEU A 385 -9.89 -27.97 -20.84
N GLN A 386 -8.63 -28.13 -20.45
CA GLN A 386 -8.10 -27.44 -19.29
C GLN A 386 -8.23 -25.93 -19.50
N ASP A 387 -8.88 -25.27 -18.55
CA ASP A 387 -9.19 -23.84 -18.59
C ASP A 387 -10.10 -23.35 -19.74
N ALA A 388 -10.75 -24.25 -20.49
CA ALA A 388 -11.68 -23.89 -21.58
C ALA A 388 -12.80 -22.96 -21.08
N HIS A 389 -13.34 -23.22 -19.88
CA HIS A 389 -14.38 -22.40 -19.26
C HIS A 389 -13.98 -20.93 -19.08
N ARG A 390 -12.69 -20.64 -18.82
CA ARG A 390 -12.15 -19.28 -18.67
C ARG A 390 -12.14 -18.53 -20.00
N LEU A 391 -11.72 -19.20 -21.07
CA LEU A 391 -11.76 -18.61 -22.42
C LEU A 391 -13.20 -18.38 -22.89
N ILE A 392 -14.10 -19.33 -22.63
CA ILE A 392 -15.53 -19.19 -22.92
C ILE A 392 -16.11 -17.98 -22.19
N GLY A 393 -15.72 -17.77 -20.93
CA GLY A 393 -16.12 -16.60 -20.15
C GLY A 393 -15.75 -15.28 -20.83
N ILE A 394 -14.49 -15.13 -21.26
CA ILE A 394 -14.03 -13.96 -22.02
C ILE A 394 -14.81 -13.80 -23.34
N ILE A 395 -14.91 -14.87 -24.14
CA ILE A 395 -15.60 -14.89 -25.45
C ILE A 395 -17.07 -14.44 -25.30
N SER A 396 -17.73 -14.87 -24.22
CA SER A 396 -19.12 -14.53 -23.92
C SER A 396 -19.37 -13.02 -23.77
N HIS A 397 -18.34 -12.20 -23.54
CA HIS A 397 -18.44 -10.75 -23.43
C HIS A 397 -18.14 -10.00 -24.74
N VAL A 398 -17.32 -10.59 -25.60
CA VAL A 398 -16.86 -9.99 -26.86
C VAL A 398 -17.59 -10.54 -28.09
N ASN A 399 -18.55 -11.44 -27.89
CA ASN A 399 -19.41 -11.99 -28.93
C ASN A 399 -20.24 -10.88 -29.61
N GLY A 400 -20.00 -10.67 -30.90
CA GLY A 400 -20.71 -9.73 -31.76
C GLY A 400 -21.11 -10.35 -33.09
N GLU A 401 -21.93 -9.65 -33.87
CA GLU A 401 -22.44 -10.12 -35.17
C GLU A 401 -21.32 -10.61 -36.12
N SER A 402 -20.20 -9.90 -36.16
CA SER A 402 -19.04 -10.21 -37.02
C SER A 402 -18.37 -11.57 -36.73
N VAL A 403 -18.53 -12.09 -35.52
CA VAL A 403 -18.00 -13.41 -35.10
C VAL A 403 -19.11 -14.41 -34.74
N GLY A 404 -20.38 -14.05 -34.97
CA GLY A 404 -21.53 -14.87 -34.57
C GLY A 404 -21.47 -16.30 -35.10
N HIS A 405 -21.21 -16.45 -36.40
CA HIS A 405 -21.03 -17.77 -37.04
C HIS A 405 -19.89 -18.61 -36.42
N LYS A 406 -18.80 -17.96 -35.96
CA LYS A 406 -17.71 -18.66 -35.26
C LYS A 406 -18.15 -19.13 -33.87
N VAL A 407 -18.96 -18.32 -33.18
CA VAL A 407 -19.54 -18.69 -31.88
C VAL A 407 -20.54 -19.83 -32.02
N GLU A 408 -21.39 -19.83 -33.04
CA GLU A 408 -22.30 -20.94 -33.36
C GLU A 408 -21.52 -22.24 -33.58
N ASN A 409 -20.47 -22.20 -34.40
CA ASN A 409 -19.59 -23.35 -34.63
C ASN A 409 -18.92 -23.83 -33.33
N LEU A 410 -18.44 -22.90 -32.49
CA LEU A 410 -17.89 -23.23 -31.18
C LEU A 410 -18.93 -23.92 -30.27
N ILE A 411 -20.17 -23.43 -30.25
CA ILE A 411 -21.25 -24.05 -29.46
C ILE A 411 -21.52 -25.47 -29.93
N LEU A 412 -21.60 -25.71 -31.24
CA LEU A 412 -21.79 -27.05 -31.79
C LEU A 412 -20.65 -27.99 -31.37
N ARG A 413 -19.40 -27.53 -31.50
CA ARG A 413 -18.22 -28.30 -31.08
C ARG A 413 -18.18 -28.57 -29.57
N LEU A 414 -18.64 -27.64 -28.75
CA LEU A 414 -18.76 -27.84 -27.31
C LEU A 414 -19.83 -28.89 -26.98
N VAL A 415 -20.99 -28.88 -27.66
CA VAL A 415 -22.06 -29.89 -27.49
C VAL A 415 -21.59 -31.30 -27.85
N GLU A 416 -20.70 -31.42 -28.83
CA GLU A 416 -20.18 -32.69 -29.32
C GLU A 416 -19.02 -33.29 -28.50
N ILE A 417 -18.56 -32.62 -27.43
CA ILE A 417 -17.50 -33.17 -26.57
C ILE A 417 -17.98 -34.39 -25.76
N ASN A 418 -17.02 -35.23 -25.35
CA ASN A 418 -17.28 -36.43 -24.54
C ASN A 418 -18.08 -36.09 -23.25
N GLU A 419 -19.10 -36.91 -22.94
CA GLU A 419 -19.96 -36.78 -21.74
C GLU A 419 -19.20 -36.59 -20.43
N ILE A 420 -17.99 -37.18 -20.30
CA ILE A 420 -17.15 -37.02 -19.11
C ILE A 420 -16.80 -35.54 -18.84
N HIS A 421 -16.67 -34.72 -19.89
CA HIS A 421 -16.37 -33.29 -19.75
C HIS A 421 -17.58 -32.47 -19.30
N TRP A 422 -18.80 -32.93 -19.56
CA TRP A 422 -20.02 -32.30 -19.05
C TRP A 422 -20.22 -32.45 -17.54
N ALA A 423 -19.47 -33.36 -16.90
CA ALA A 423 -19.40 -33.45 -15.45
C ALA A 423 -18.66 -32.26 -14.79
N ASP A 424 -17.88 -31.47 -15.56
CA ASP A 424 -17.30 -30.22 -15.06
C ASP A 424 -18.36 -29.11 -15.06
N ALA A 425 -18.87 -28.79 -13.86
CA ALA A 425 -19.86 -27.75 -13.66
C ALA A 425 -19.41 -26.37 -14.19
N SER A 426 -18.10 -26.07 -14.15
CA SER A 426 -17.55 -24.79 -14.60
C SER A 426 -17.67 -24.65 -16.11
N LEU A 427 -17.32 -25.72 -16.84
CA LEU A 427 -17.44 -25.78 -18.29
C LEU A 427 -18.89 -25.73 -18.74
N THR A 428 -19.77 -26.48 -18.08
CA THR A 428 -21.20 -26.49 -18.36
C THR A 428 -21.81 -25.10 -18.17
N HIS A 429 -21.53 -24.45 -17.03
CA HIS A 429 -22.05 -23.12 -16.75
C HIS A 429 -21.52 -22.05 -17.71
N ALA A 430 -20.22 -22.09 -18.03
CA ALA A 430 -19.63 -21.17 -19.01
C ALA A 430 -20.27 -21.33 -20.38
N THR A 431 -20.52 -22.56 -20.83
CA THR A 431 -21.14 -22.86 -22.13
C THR A 431 -22.58 -22.39 -22.19
N LEU A 432 -23.38 -22.65 -21.14
CA LEU A 432 -24.76 -22.15 -21.06
C LEU A 432 -24.81 -20.62 -21.09
N ARG A 433 -23.88 -19.95 -20.40
CA ARG A 433 -23.76 -18.49 -20.41
C ARG A 433 -23.40 -17.94 -21.79
N LEU A 434 -22.53 -18.62 -22.54
CA LEU A 434 -22.20 -18.28 -23.92
C LEU A 434 -23.44 -18.37 -24.82
N ILE A 435 -24.16 -19.49 -24.76
CA ILE A 435 -25.40 -19.72 -25.53
C ILE A 435 -26.43 -18.64 -25.21
N HIS A 436 -26.73 -18.43 -23.93
CA HIS A 436 -27.71 -17.45 -23.50
C HIS A 436 -27.37 -16.05 -24.02
N ARG A 437 -26.11 -15.62 -23.87
CA ARG A 437 -25.70 -14.30 -24.34
C ARG A 437 -25.74 -14.17 -25.86
N HIS A 438 -25.33 -15.20 -26.58
CA HIS A 438 -25.38 -15.20 -28.04
C HIS A 438 -26.82 -15.06 -28.54
N LEU A 439 -27.76 -15.82 -27.97
CA LEU A 439 -29.18 -15.71 -28.29
C LEU A 439 -29.74 -14.33 -27.95
N SER A 440 -29.47 -13.80 -26.74
CA SER A 440 -29.99 -12.51 -26.31
C SER A 440 -29.52 -11.31 -27.16
N ARG A 441 -28.36 -11.43 -27.83
CA ARG A 441 -27.85 -10.39 -28.72
C ARG A 441 -28.43 -10.51 -30.13
N GLY A 442 -28.62 -11.74 -30.63
CA GLY A 442 -29.20 -12.02 -31.94
C GLY A 442 -30.68 -11.65 -32.09
N GLU A 443 -31.43 -11.51 -30.99
CA GLU A 443 -32.85 -11.10 -31.03
C GLU A 443 -33.08 -9.62 -31.41
N THR A 444 -32.05 -8.77 -31.43
CA THR A 444 -32.20 -7.35 -31.78
C THR A 444 -32.44 -7.07 -33.27
N THR A 445 -32.23 -8.05 -34.15
CA THR A 445 -32.43 -7.91 -35.61
C THR A 445 -33.76 -8.43 -36.15
N HIS A 446 -34.62 -9.04 -35.32
CA HIS A 446 -35.91 -9.60 -35.80
C HIS A 446 -37.16 -8.76 -35.52
N ASN A 447 -37.04 -7.60 -34.88
CA ASN A 447 -38.17 -6.66 -34.69
C ASN A 447 -37.86 -5.32 -35.35
N ASN A 448 -38.16 -5.19 -36.65
CA ASN A 448 -38.82 -4.02 -37.27
C ASN A 448 -38.83 -4.16 -38.80
N ASN A 449 -39.82 -4.87 -39.32
CA ASN A 449 -40.45 -4.53 -40.58
C ASN A 449 -41.96 -4.74 -40.38
N PRO A 450 -42.76 -3.69 -40.14
CA PRO A 450 -44.19 -3.82 -40.35
C PRO A 450 -44.43 -3.80 -41.86
N ILE A 451 -45.17 -4.82 -42.33
CA ILE A 451 -45.76 -4.89 -43.67
C ILE A 451 -46.77 -3.76 -43.84
#